data_AF-A0A674EL66-F1
#
_entry.id   AF-A0A674EL66-F1
#
_cell.length_a   1.000
_cell.length_b   1.000
_cell.length_c   1.000
_cell.angle_alpha   90.00
_cell.angle_beta   90.00
_cell.angle_gamma   90.00
#
_symmetry.space_group_name_H-M   'P 1'
#
loop_
_entity.id
_entity.type
_entity.pdbx_description
1 polymer ?
#
loop_
_entity_poly.entity_id
_entity_poly.type
_entity_poly.pdbx_seq_one_letter_code
_entity_poly.pdbx_strand_id
1 'polypeptide(L)'
;MSFDDKKHIRGQVLALKSFKKSRQLNCFSDCSTSVSLAFRRCGANMTLARQTLELWRGTMKEVGGKFGTGVLSYFKFLKWLLMFNIFSFLVNFGFITIPQLIYHPTPDIPTGVSFKGLEILTGAGYFSHTVMYYGAYSNKTQGTGGWPEYNMQLAYFLTIAAYMVLCGAALIYSMASSFRKKYVLADSGLGGAWQLLCSWDFSVTNERAVRQRKNNLRIQLKESLSEKVQVALLPLTERLKHYGVFLGTWLLSTGMALGCGASVYFLCQYDKSLKTGETPAATLLLPFVVSLINLVIPLFYSLFKKIEHYSNPRMQVYAIIVRNVILKMSILGILCYYWMKDVADTFSCWESIVGQALYRLVIVDFLFIMLGSFFGEFLSNVIGTKCIQSLGVPEFDVARNVLDLIYAQTLAWIGIYFSPLLPVIQIIKFFILFYLKKVSLTQNCQPPRRAGRAAQMQTIFIAILFFPSFVGALSMVAYTVWTLPPSDKCGPFRGLNTTFSAIQIWMDDLNRVDAFQWTVWIYQHVIRSEIFYFLVSFIILVFIYIFRQITQGRKLLIILLRQQIVNVSSSELSGPKCLVHQSCCV
;
A
#
# COMPACT_ATOMS: atom_id res chain seq x y z
N MET A 1 -21.38 20.78 -51.81
CA MET A 1 -22.67 20.78 -51.09
C MET A 1 -22.89 22.15 -50.50
N SER A 2 -23.89 22.87 -51.01
CA SER A 2 -24.17 24.27 -50.62
C SER A 2 -24.59 24.35 -49.15
N PHE A 3 -24.40 25.51 -48.51
CA PHE A 3 -24.84 25.74 -47.14
C PHE A 3 -26.35 25.53 -46.98
N ASP A 4 -27.13 25.87 -48.01
CA ASP A 4 -28.58 25.68 -48.02
C ASP A 4 -28.99 24.21 -48.09
N ASP A 5 -28.24 23.38 -48.83
CA ASP A 5 -28.46 21.92 -48.88
C ASP A 5 -28.26 21.29 -47.48
N LYS A 6 -27.23 21.75 -46.75
CA LYS A 6 -26.97 21.29 -45.38
C LYS A 6 -28.06 21.74 -44.41
N LYS A 7 -28.60 22.94 -44.58
CA LYS A 7 -29.70 23.46 -43.75
C LYS A 7 -30.99 22.70 -44.01
N HIS A 8 -31.29 22.38 -45.27
CA HIS A 8 -32.47 21.60 -45.65
C HIS A 8 -32.43 20.18 -45.09
N ILE A 9 -31.29 19.49 -45.23
CA ILE A 9 -31.11 18.13 -44.68
C ILE A 9 -31.18 18.15 -43.15
N ARG A 10 -30.59 19.14 -42.49
CA ARG A 10 -30.68 19.28 -41.03
C ARG A 10 -32.12 19.53 -40.57
N GLY A 11 -32.89 20.30 -41.34
CA GLY A 11 -34.33 20.51 -41.11
C GLY A 11 -35.14 19.22 -41.24
N GLN A 12 -34.90 18.44 -42.30
CA GLN A 12 -35.59 17.15 -42.51
C GLN A 12 -35.24 16.13 -41.42
N VAL A 13 -33.98 16.06 -40.99
CA VAL A 13 -33.54 15.15 -39.92
C VAL A 13 -34.16 15.53 -38.57
N LEU A 14 -34.30 16.83 -38.27
CA LEU A 14 -34.95 17.30 -37.05
C LEU A 14 -36.47 17.06 -37.08
N ALA A 15 -37.11 17.22 -38.24
CA ALA A 15 -38.53 16.91 -38.42
C ALA A 15 -38.80 15.40 -38.25
N LEU A 16 -37.96 14.52 -38.83
CA LEU A 16 -38.05 13.07 -38.65
C LEU A 16 -37.82 12.64 -37.20
N LYS A 17 -36.92 13.33 -36.47
CA LYS A 17 -36.65 13.05 -35.05
C LYS A 17 -37.79 13.50 -34.15
N SER A 18 -38.46 14.60 -34.48
CA SER A 18 -39.70 15.07 -33.83
C SER A 18 -40.85 14.10 -34.05
N PHE A 19 -41.06 13.65 -35.28
CA PHE A 19 -42.14 12.73 -35.66
C PHE A 19 -42.00 11.35 -34.99
N LYS A 20 -40.75 10.85 -34.85
CA LYS A 20 -40.48 9.61 -34.11
C LYS A 20 -40.72 9.75 -32.60
N LYS A 21 -40.49 10.95 -32.03
CA LYS A 21 -40.69 11.22 -30.59
C LYS A 21 -42.18 11.31 -30.22
N SER A 22 -43.04 11.72 -31.16
CA SER A 22 -44.50 11.76 -30.96
C SER A 22 -45.18 10.38 -30.97
N ARG A 23 -44.56 9.36 -31.57
CA ARG A 23 -45.19 8.04 -31.79
C ARG A 23 -44.77 6.95 -30.79
N GLN A 24 -43.91 7.28 -29.83
CA GLN A 24 -43.46 6.39 -28.75
C GLN A 24 -43.62 7.07 -27.39
N LEU A 25 -44.87 7.26 -26.97
CA LEU A 25 -45.20 7.55 -25.57
C LEU A 25 -45.74 6.26 -24.95
N ASN A 26 -44.82 5.33 -24.63
CA ASN A 26 -45.07 4.25 -23.68
C ASN A 26 -44.45 4.69 -22.35
N CYS A 27 -45.31 4.93 -21.35
CA CYS A 27 -44.98 5.42 -20.00
C CYS A 27 -43.79 4.66 -19.32
N PHE A 28 -43.61 3.38 -19.66
CA PHE A 28 -42.52 2.54 -19.16
C PHE A 28 -41.12 2.90 -19.71
N SER A 29 -41.03 3.40 -20.94
CA SER A 29 -39.78 3.86 -21.55
C SER A 29 -39.32 5.20 -20.95
N ASP A 30 -40.26 6.08 -20.63
CA ASP A 30 -39.96 7.38 -20.02
C ASP A 30 -39.49 7.24 -18.57
N CYS A 31 -40.00 6.25 -17.82
CA CYS A 31 -39.50 5.93 -16.49
C CYS A 31 -38.06 5.37 -16.53
N SER A 32 -37.78 4.42 -17.44
CA SER A 32 -36.44 3.84 -17.62
C SER A 32 -35.39 4.88 -18.06
N THR A 33 -35.77 5.78 -18.98
CA THR A 33 -34.88 6.86 -19.42
C THR A 33 -34.69 7.93 -18.34
N SER A 34 -35.70 8.22 -17.53
CA SER A 34 -35.59 9.12 -16.37
C SER A 34 -34.68 8.55 -15.28
N VAL A 35 -34.77 7.24 -14.99
CA VAL A 35 -33.87 6.55 -14.06
C VAL A 35 -32.44 6.51 -14.61
N SER A 36 -32.25 6.26 -15.91
CA SER A 36 -30.94 6.29 -16.57
C SER A 36 -30.31 7.71 -16.56
N LEU A 37 -31.11 8.74 -16.79
CA LEU A 37 -30.68 10.14 -16.71
C LEU A 37 -30.37 10.57 -15.28
N ALA A 38 -31.12 10.10 -14.28
CA ALA A 38 -30.83 10.30 -12.87
C ALA A 38 -29.53 9.60 -12.47
N PHE A 39 -29.29 8.37 -12.94
CA PHE A 39 -28.03 7.65 -12.74
C PHE A 39 -26.85 8.36 -13.41
N ARG A 40 -27.03 8.91 -14.61
CA ARG A 40 -26.00 9.70 -15.30
C ARG A 40 -25.75 11.04 -14.60
N ARG A 41 -26.78 11.72 -14.10
CA ARG A 41 -26.64 12.94 -13.29
C ARG A 41 -25.98 12.67 -11.95
N CYS A 42 -26.34 11.58 -11.27
CA CYS A 42 -25.70 11.14 -10.04
C CYS A 42 -24.24 10.77 -10.32
N GLY A 43 -23.94 10.03 -11.39
CA GLY A 43 -22.58 9.73 -11.83
C GLY A 43 -21.77 10.97 -12.18
N ALA A 44 -22.38 11.95 -12.86
CA ALA A 44 -21.75 13.24 -13.18
C ALA A 44 -21.51 14.07 -11.91
N ASN A 45 -22.48 14.15 -11.00
CA ASN A 45 -22.36 14.84 -9.72
C ASN A 45 -21.37 14.16 -8.78
N MET A 46 -21.29 12.83 -8.76
CA MET A 46 -20.25 12.08 -8.04
C MET A 46 -18.88 12.30 -8.67
N THR A 47 -18.80 12.43 -9.99
CA THR A 47 -17.54 12.75 -10.68
C THR A 47 -17.12 14.19 -10.39
N LEU A 48 -18.06 15.14 -10.35
CA LEU A 48 -17.83 16.54 -10.01
C LEU A 48 -17.45 16.69 -8.53
N ALA A 49 -18.18 16.04 -7.62
CA ALA A 49 -17.87 15.94 -6.20
C ALA A 49 -16.50 15.31 -5.99
N ARG A 50 -16.16 14.24 -6.71
CA ARG A 50 -14.84 13.62 -6.71
C ARG A 50 -13.76 14.56 -7.21
N GLN A 51 -14.03 15.39 -8.21
CA GLN A 51 -13.09 16.40 -8.72
C GLN A 51 -12.89 17.56 -7.74
N THR A 52 -13.92 18.00 -7.01
CA THR A 52 -13.81 19.01 -5.93
C THR A 52 -13.22 18.43 -4.64
N LEU A 53 -13.45 17.16 -4.34
CA LEU A 53 -12.87 16.38 -3.23
C LEU A 53 -11.48 15.80 -3.55
N GLU A 54 -10.83 16.20 -4.66
CA GLU A 54 -9.45 15.78 -4.92
C GLU A 54 -8.47 16.47 -3.96
N LEU A 55 -8.45 15.94 -2.74
CA LEU A 55 -7.60 16.34 -1.63
C LEU A 55 -6.16 16.47 -2.11
N TRP A 56 -5.57 17.66 -1.91
CA TRP A 56 -4.19 18.02 -2.27
C TRP A 56 -3.79 17.97 -3.75
N ARG A 57 -4.72 18.02 -4.72
CA ARG A 57 -4.35 18.03 -6.15
C ARG A 57 -3.36 19.15 -6.50
N GLY A 58 -3.61 20.37 -6.03
CA GLY A 58 -2.75 21.53 -6.27
C GLY A 58 -1.35 21.37 -5.65
N THR A 59 -1.30 20.99 -4.37
CA THR A 59 -0.04 20.74 -3.66
C THR A 59 0.79 19.64 -4.33
N MET A 60 0.16 18.53 -4.75
CA MET A 60 0.87 17.47 -5.46
C MET A 60 1.38 17.92 -6.83
N LYS A 61 0.62 18.77 -7.55
CA LYS A 61 1.08 19.35 -8.83
C LYS A 61 2.30 20.24 -8.63
N GLU A 62 2.31 21.03 -7.56
CA GLU A 62 3.45 21.88 -7.18
C GLU A 62 4.69 21.03 -6.82
N VAL A 63 4.54 20.04 -5.93
CA VAL A 63 5.63 19.14 -5.54
C VAL A 63 6.16 18.36 -6.74
N GLY A 64 5.27 17.87 -7.60
CA GLY A 64 5.65 17.18 -8.83
C GLY A 64 6.40 18.08 -9.82
N GLY A 65 6.04 19.37 -9.90
CA GLY A 65 6.73 20.36 -10.71
C GLY A 65 8.12 20.72 -10.19
N LYS A 66 8.28 20.87 -8.87
CA LYS A 66 9.55 21.29 -8.23
C LYS A 66 10.54 20.14 -8.01
N PHE A 67 10.06 18.99 -7.54
CA PHE A 67 10.89 17.86 -7.10
C PHE A 67 10.84 16.64 -8.04
N GLY A 68 9.96 16.66 -9.05
CA GLY A 68 9.85 15.63 -10.07
C GLY A 68 8.88 14.48 -9.74
N THR A 69 8.73 13.58 -10.72
CA THR A 69 7.74 12.48 -10.70
C THR A 69 8.04 11.41 -9.65
N GLY A 70 9.30 11.27 -9.24
CA GLY A 70 9.73 10.35 -8.20
C GLY A 70 9.13 10.67 -6.84
N VAL A 71 9.36 11.90 -6.36
CA VAL A 71 8.80 12.41 -5.10
C VAL A 71 7.28 12.46 -5.16
N LEU A 72 6.71 12.86 -6.30
CA LEU A 72 5.26 12.80 -6.51
C LEU A 72 4.67 11.39 -6.32
N SER A 73 5.42 10.34 -6.68
CA SER A 73 4.95 8.96 -6.51
C SER A 73 4.79 8.58 -5.03
N TYR A 74 5.63 9.11 -4.14
CA TYR A 74 5.46 8.96 -2.68
C TYR A 74 4.14 9.56 -2.20
N PHE A 75 3.85 10.82 -2.52
CA PHE A 75 2.61 11.46 -2.09
C PHE A 75 1.35 10.82 -2.69
N LYS A 76 1.43 10.34 -3.93
CA LYS A 76 0.35 9.56 -4.53
C LYS A 76 0.11 8.26 -3.78
N PHE A 77 1.18 7.57 -3.38
CA PHE A 77 1.09 6.34 -2.60
C PHE A 77 0.53 6.60 -1.19
N LEU A 78 1.01 7.64 -0.51
CA LEU A 78 0.48 8.09 0.78
C LEU A 78 -1.01 8.44 0.72
N LYS A 79 -1.43 9.23 -0.29
CA LYS A 79 -2.85 9.55 -0.49
C LYS A 79 -3.68 8.30 -0.75
N TRP A 80 -3.15 7.35 -1.53
CA TRP A 80 -3.84 6.09 -1.80
C TRP A 80 -4.02 5.27 -0.52
N LEU A 81 -2.99 5.17 0.34
CA LEU A 81 -3.09 4.53 1.66
C LEU A 81 -4.06 5.26 2.61
N LEU A 82 -4.08 6.59 2.60
CA LEU A 82 -5.05 7.37 3.36
C LEU A 82 -6.49 7.01 2.97
N MET A 83 -6.80 7.02 1.66
CA MET A 83 -8.12 6.63 1.16
C MET A 83 -8.45 5.16 1.50
N PHE A 84 -7.45 4.29 1.48
CA PHE A 84 -7.59 2.90 1.85
C PHE A 84 -7.98 2.73 3.33
N ASN A 85 -7.38 3.51 4.24
CA ASN A 85 -7.74 3.49 5.66
C ASN A 85 -9.07 4.19 5.95
N ILE A 86 -9.46 5.21 5.19
CA ILE A 86 -10.82 5.79 5.26
C ILE A 86 -11.86 4.73 4.89
N PHE A 87 -11.64 3.97 3.83
CA PHE A 87 -12.53 2.86 3.46
C PHE A 87 -12.58 1.79 4.57
N SER A 88 -11.42 1.41 5.11
CA SER A 88 -11.31 0.48 6.23
C SER A 88 -12.10 0.95 7.46
N PHE A 89 -11.95 2.22 7.84
CA PHE A 89 -12.69 2.82 8.93
C PHE A 89 -14.19 2.77 8.67
N LEU A 90 -14.68 3.18 7.49
CA LEU A 90 -16.11 3.20 7.19
C LEU A 90 -16.74 1.80 7.29
N VAL A 91 -16.05 0.77 6.83
CA VAL A 91 -16.52 -0.63 6.93
C VAL A 91 -16.57 -1.08 8.39
N ASN A 92 -15.49 -0.93 9.15
CA ASN A 92 -15.44 -1.42 10.54
C ASN A 92 -16.29 -0.57 11.50
N PHE A 93 -16.30 0.73 11.31
CA PHE A 93 -17.15 1.64 12.08
C PHE A 93 -18.62 1.37 11.79
N GLY A 94 -18.99 1.22 10.50
CA GLY A 94 -20.35 0.97 10.06
C GLY A 94 -20.94 -0.35 10.57
N PHE A 95 -20.23 -1.47 10.36
CA PHE A 95 -20.78 -2.79 10.64
C PHE A 95 -20.45 -3.30 12.05
N ILE A 96 -19.38 -2.84 12.69
CA ILE A 96 -18.97 -3.36 14.01
C ILE A 96 -19.23 -2.33 15.11
N THR A 97 -18.76 -1.10 14.92
CA THR A 97 -18.75 -0.11 16.00
C THR A 97 -20.11 0.54 16.23
N ILE A 98 -20.82 0.93 15.16
CA ILE A 98 -22.13 1.58 15.27
C ILE A 98 -23.15 0.68 15.98
N PRO A 99 -23.32 -0.61 15.62
CA PRO A 99 -24.24 -1.49 16.35
C PRO A 99 -23.89 -1.56 17.84
N GLN A 100 -22.62 -1.75 18.18
CA GLN A 100 -22.19 -1.80 19.58
C GLN A 100 -22.54 -0.51 20.35
N LEU A 101 -22.36 0.67 19.74
CA LEU A 101 -22.67 1.96 20.38
C LEU A 101 -24.17 2.23 20.51
N ILE A 102 -25.00 1.68 19.63
CA ILE A 102 -26.46 1.83 19.72
C ILE A 102 -27.00 1.02 20.91
N TYR A 103 -26.52 -0.21 21.09
CA TYR A 103 -27.04 -1.12 22.10
C TYR A 103 -26.33 -1.01 23.47
N HIS A 104 -25.06 -0.62 23.48
CA HIS A 104 -24.30 -0.33 24.70
C HIS A 104 -23.67 1.08 24.59
N PRO A 105 -24.47 2.14 24.78
CA PRO A 105 -24.02 3.52 24.56
C PRO A 105 -23.01 4.01 25.60
N THR A 106 -23.00 3.44 26.81
CA THR A 106 -22.07 3.81 27.87
C THR A 106 -21.06 2.68 28.10
N PRO A 107 -19.76 2.92 27.96
CA PRO A 107 -18.74 1.96 28.35
C PRO A 107 -18.76 1.74 29.86
N ASP A 108 -18.63 0.49 30.30
CA ASP A 108 -18.54 0.13 31.72
C ASP A 108 -17.18 0.54 32.29
N ILE A 109 -17.06 1.82 32.65
CA ILE A 109 -15.83 2.41 33.20
C ILE A 109 -15.87 2.32 34.73
N PRO A 110 -14.87 1.68 35.37
CA PRO A 110 -14.78 1.63 36.84
C PRO A 110 -14.64 3.02 37.47
N THR A 111 -15.25 3.22 38.64
CA THR A 111 -15.16 4.44 39.43
C THR A 111 -13.71 4.68 39.90
N GLY A 112 -12.99 5.55 39.20
CA GLY A 112 -11.57 5.86 39.46
C GLY A 112 -10.71 6.00 38.21
N VAL A 113 -11.21 5.58 37.03
CA VAL A 113 -10.50 5.71 35.75
C VAL A 113 -10.96 6.98 35.02
N SER A 114 -10.19 8.06 35.17
CA SER A 114 -10.41 9.35 34.48
C SER A 114 -9.38 9.56 33.38
N PHE A 115 -9.75 10.20 32.27
CA PHE A 115 -8.82 10.57 31.21
C PHE A 115 -7.82 11.65 31.68
N LYS A 116 -6.54 11.29 31.79
CA LYS A 116 -5.43 12.19 32.18
C LYS A 116 -4.55 12.62 31.00
N GLY A 117 -4.79 12.09 29.80
CA GLY A 117 -4.08 12.43 28.57
C GLY A 117 -2.86 11.56 28.27
N LEU A 118 -2.19 11.01 29.31
CA LEU A 118 -1.10 10.03 29.13
C LEU A 118 -1.62 8.75 28.43
N GLU A 119 -2.93 8.45 28.54
CA GLU A 119 -3.56 7.35 27.83
C GLU A 119 -3.43 7.46 26.30
N ILE A 120 -3.26 8.66 25.74
CA ILE A 120 -3.02 8.83 24.29
C ILE A 120 -1.74 8.12 23.86
N LEU A 121 -0.70 8.15 24.69
CA LEU A 121 0.57 7.52 24.39
C LEU A 121 0.57 6.04 24.78
N THR A 122 0.00 5.70 25.94
CA THR A 122 0.01 4.34 26.46
C THR A 122 -1.13 3.47 25.92
N GLY A 123 -2.21 4.02 25.35
CA GLY A 123 -3.38 3.24 24.93
C GLY A 123 -4.03 2.41 26.05
N ALA A 124 -3.67 2.64 27.32
CA ALA A 124 -4.17 1.91 28.49
C ALA A 124 -5.02 2.83 29.38
N GLY A 125 -5.66 2.27 30.40
CA GLY A 125 -6.52 3.04 31.30
C GLY A 125 -7.88 3.29 30.66
N TYR A 126 -8.25 4.54 30.42
CA TYR A 126 -9.56 4.86 29.84
C TYR A 126 -9.83 4.12 28.52
N PHE A 127 -8.83 4.05 27.62
CA PHE A 127 -9.03 3.40 26.32
C PHE A 127 -9.29 1.89 26.41
N SER A 128 -8.84 1.19 27.46
CA SER A 128 -9.07 -0.26 27.57
C SER A 128 -10.54 -0.63 27.71
N HIS A 129 -11.39 0.30 28.15
CA HIS A 129 -12.84 0.12 28.31
C HIS A 129 -13.65 0.64 27.11
N THR A 130 -12.99 1.22 26.11
CA THR A 130 -13.66 1.78 24.93
C THR A 130 -13.77 0.76 23.81
N VAL A 131 -14.67 1.02 22.85
CA VAL A 131 -14.82 0.27 21.58
C VAL A 131 -13.55 0.27 20.69
N MET A 132 -12.45 0.91 21.13
CA MET A 132 -11.16 0.86 20.45
C MET A 132 -10.59 -0.56 20.39
N TYR A 133 -10.85 -1.40 21.39
CA TYR A 133 -10.28 -2.73 21.51
C TYR A 133 -11.33 -3.83 21.45
N TYR A 134 -10.89 -5.01 20.99
CA TYR A 134 -11.70 -6.22 20.85
C TYR A 134 -12.54 -6.57 22.09
N GLY A 135 -12.01 -6.39 23.31
CA GLY A 135 -12.68 -6.79 24.54
C GLY A 135 -13.96 -6.03 24.87
N ALA A 136 -14.19 -4.86 24.27
CA ALA A 136 -15.37 -4.03 24.51
C ALA A 136 -16.62 -4.50 23.74
N TYR A 137 -16.47 -5.39 22.75
CA TYR A 137 -17.59 -5.88 21.95
C TYR A 137 -18.28 -7.07 22.62
N SER A 138 -19.62 -7.05 22.62
CA SER A 138 -20.45 -8.04 23.31
C SER A 138 -20.63 -9.34 22.50
N ASN A 139 -20.93 -10.45 23.18
CA ASN A 139 -21.19 -11.75 22.56
C ASN A 139 -22.67 -12.05 22.29
N LYS A 140 -23.58 -11.21 22.77
CA LYS A 140 -25.02 -11.45 22.65
C LYS A 140 -25.55 -10.93 21.32
N THR A 141 -26.58 -11.58 20.79
CA THR A 141 -27.45 -10.98 19.78
C THR A 141 -28.14 -9.77 20.40
N GLN A 142 -27.89 -8.59 19.82
CA GLN A 142 -28.41 -7.33 20.33
C GLN A 142 -29.71 -7.01 19.59
N GLY A 143 -30.82 -6.96 20.32
CA GLY A 143 -32.13 -6.57 19.81
C GLY A 143 -32.95 -5.97 20.94
N THR A 144 -33.52 -4.78 20.73
CA THR A 144 -34.51 -4.19 21.64
C THR A 144 -35.36 -3.15 20.91
N GLY A 145 -36.68 -3.25 21.09
CA GLY A 145 -37.63 -2.14 20.89
C GLY A 145 -37.67 -1.44 19.53
N GLY A 146 -37.52 -2.16 18.41
CA GLY A 146 -37.74 -1.62 17.05
C GLY A 146 -36.59 -1.79 16.05
N TRP A 147 -35.40 -2.21 16.51
CA TRP A 147 -34.27 -2.54 15.63
C TRP A 147 -34.15 -4.05 15.39
N PRO A 148 -33.76 -4.48 14.18
CA PRO A 148 -33.58 -5.89 13.86
C PRO A 148 -32.46 -6.51 14.71
N GLU A 149 -32.65 -7.78 15.07
CA GLU A 149 -31.66 -8.55 15.83
C GLU A 149 -30.30 -8.54 15.11
N TYR A 150 -29.28 -8.03 15.81
CA TYR A 150 -27.93 -7.92 15.27
C TYR A 150 -27.00 -8.91 15.97
N ASN A 151 -26.55 -9.93 15.25
CA ASN A 151 -25.57 -10.88 15.76
C ASN A 151 -24.16 -10.30 15.67
N MET A 152 -23.63 -9.81 16.81
CA MET A 152 -22.32 -9.19 16.89
C MET A 152 -21.18 -10.15 16.50
N GLN A 153 -21.27 -11.44 16.89
CA GLN A 153 -20.24 -12.44 16.58
C GLN A 153 -20.07 -12.63 15.07
N LEU A 154 -21.20 -12.85 14.38
CA LEU A 154 -21.20 -13.05 12.93
C LEU A 154 -20.81 -11.78 12.19
N ALA A 155 -21.34 -10.63 12.63
CA ALA A 155 -20.99 -9.33 12.07
C ALA A 155 -19.49 -9.03 12.16
N TYR A 156 -18.88 -9.28 13.32
CA TYR A 156 -17.45 -9.08 13.55
C TYR A 156 -16.62 -9.94 12.59
N PHE A 157 -16.92 -11.24 12.53
CA PHE A 157 -16.23 -12.18 11.66
C PHE A 157 -16.37 -11.81 10.18
N LEU A 158 -17.61 -11.66 9.69
CA LEU A 158 -17.90 -11.42 8.28
C LEU A 158 -17.37 -10.07 7.82
N THR A 159 -17.45 -9.03 8.65
CA THR A 159 -16.94 -7.70 8.29
C THR A 159 -15.43 -7.74 8.09
N ILE A 160 -14.69 -8.36 9.00
CA ILE A 160 -13.22 -8.47 8.88
C ILE A 160 -12.84 -9.37 7.71
N ALA A 161 -13.50 -10.53 7.55
CA ALA A 161 -13.24 -11.43 6.44
C ALA A 161 -13.51 -10.76 5.08
N ALA A 162 -14.67 -10.12 4.93
CA ALA A 162 -15.04 -9.39 3.72
C ALA A 162 -14.08 -8.23 3.46
N TYR A 163 -13.70 -7.47 4.49
CA TYR A 163 -12.71 -6.40 4.38
C TYR A 163 -11.36 -6.95 3.88
N MET A 164 -10.85 -8.04 4.47
CA MET A 164 -9.56 -8.63 4.05
C MET A 164 -9.63 -9.13 2.61
N VAL A 165 -10.72 -9.77 2.18
CA VAL A 165 -10.92 -10.19 0.77
C VAL A 165 -10.94 -8.98 -0.17
N LEU A 166 -11.73 -7.95 0.15
CA LEU A 166 -11.80 -6.72 -0.65
C LEU A 166 -10.44 -6.01 -0.73
N CYS A 167 -9.68 -6.01 0.36
CA CYS A 167 -8.31 -5.50 0.41
C CYS A 167 -7.39 -6.26 -0.54
N GLY A 168 -7.41 -7.60 -0.46
CA GLY A 168 -6.63 -8.47 -1.35
C GLY A 168 -6.97 -8.21 -2.82
N ALA A 169 -8.25 -8.16 -3.16
CA ALA A 169 -8.71 -7.87 -4.52
C ALA A 169 -8.26 -6.49 -5.00
N ALA A 170 -8.38 -5.45 -4.18
CA ALA A 170 -7.95 -4.09 -4.50
C ALA A 170 -6.43 -4.00 -4.73
N LEU A 171 -5.64 -4.73 -3.93
CA LEU A 171 -4.18 -4.80 -4.08
C LEU A 171 -3.77 -5.56 -5.34
N ILE A 172 -4.38 -6.71 -5.62
CA ILE A 172 -4.13 -7.50 -6.84
C ILE A 172 -4.46 -6.65 -8.08
N TYR A 173 -5.62 -5.98 -8.07
CA TYR A 173 -5.99 -5.07 -9.15
C TYR A 173 -4.98 -3.93 -9.33
N SER A 174 -4.58 -3.29 -8.23
CA SER A 174 -3.61 -2.19 -8.24
C SER A 174 -2.25 -2.64 -8.77
N MET A 175 -1.81 -3.83 -8.36
CA MET A 175 -0.59 -4.47 -8.83
C MET A 175 -0.66 -4.77 -10.32
N ALA A 176 -1.69 -5.49 -10.77
CA ALA A 176 -1.90 -5.83 -12.19
C ALA A 176 -1.96 -4.57 -13.07
N SER A 177 -2.66 -3.53 -12.61
CA SER A 177 -2.75 -2.24 -13.30
C SER A 177 -1.40 -1.53 -13.38
N SER A 178 -0.61 -1.52 -12.30
CA SER A 178 0.73 -0.93 -12.28
C SER A 178 1.70 -1.69 -13.19
N PHE A 179 1.69 -3.02 -13.16
CA PHE A 179 2.46 -3.85 -14.08
C PHE A 179 2.08 -3.55 -15.53
N ARG A 180 0.79 -3.56 -15.86
CA ARG A 180 0.31 -3.31 -17.24
C ARG A 180 0.77 -1.96 -17.79
N LYS A 181 0.73 -0.89 -16.98
CA LYS A 181 1.09 0.46 -17.43
C LYS A 181 2.59 0.70 -17.51
N LYS A 182 3.39 0.07 -16.64
CA LYS A 182 4.82 0.41 -16.46
C LYS A 182 5.79 -0.62 -17.04
N TYR A 183 5.35 -1.85 -17.26
CA TYR A 183 6.19 -2.89 -17.86
C TYR A 183 6.64 -2.56 -19.27
N VAL A 184 5.81 -1.82 -20.02
CA VAL A 184 6.09 -1.38 -21.40
C VAL A 184 7.32 -0.45 -21.50
N LEU A 185 7.77 0.15 -20.39
CA LEU A 185 8.92 1.07 -20.35
C LEU A 185 10.19 0.45 -19.73
N ALA A 186 10.16 -0.84 -19.37
CA ALA A 186 11.27 -1.51 -18.68
C ALA A 186 12.28 -2.18 -19.63
N ASP A 187 11.98 -2.24 -20.94
CA ASP A 187 12.91 -2.79 -21.93
C ASP A 187 13.96 -1.73 -22.33
N SER A 188 14.84 -1.43 -21.38
CA SER A 188 16.00 -0.55 -21.54
C SER A 188 17.20 -1.27 -22.17
N GLY A 189 16.95 -2.21 -23.08
CA GLY A 189 17.99 -2.97 -23.79
C GLY A 189 18.68 -2.21 -24.92
N LEU A 190 18.07 -1.14 -25.45
CA LEU A 190 18.69 -0.30 -26.48
C LEU A 190 19.11 1.06 -25.90
N GLY A 191 20.18 1.07 -25.10
CA GLY A 191 21.01 2.26 -24.95
C GLY A 191 21.69 2.54 -26.29
N GLY A 192 21.14 3.47 -27.08
CA GLY A 192 21.60 3.79 -28.43
C GLY A 192 21.20 5.21 -28.86
N ALA A 193 21.80 5.67 -29.97
CA ALA A 193 21.63 7.02 -30.52
C ALA A 193 20.17 7.45 -30.73
N TRP A 194 19.26 6.50 -30.99
CA TRP A 194 17.83 6.75 -31.13
C TRP A 194 17.20 7.41 -29.90
N GLN A 195 17.67 7.11 -28.69
CA GLN A 195 17.13 7.71 -27.47
C GLN A 195 17.50 9.20 -27.38
N LEU A 196 18.64 9.61 -27.96
CA LEU A 196 19.01 11.01 -28.11
C LEU A 196 18.14 11.68 -29.18
N LEU A 197 18.00 11.04 -30.34
CA LEU A 197 17.25 11.55 -31.50
C LEU A 197 15.76 11.72 -31.21
N CYS A 198 15.14 10.78 -30.49
CA CYS A 198 13.72 10.81 -30.14
C CYS A 198 13.41 11.53 -28.82
N SER A 199 14.42 12.09 -28.14
CA SER A 199 14.19 12.81 -26.88
C SER A 199 13.74 14.25 -27.05
N TRP A 200 13.85 14.78 -28.28
CA TRP A 200 13.49 16.14 -28.63
C TRP A 200 11.99 16.36 -28.52
N ASP A 201 11.60 17.42 -27.81
CA ASP A 201 10.20 17.75 -27.56
C ASP A 201 10.02 19.26 -27.67
N PHE A 202 9.49 19.70 -28.81
CA PHE A 202 9.28 21.11 -29.13
C PHE A 202 8.16 21.77 -28.31
N SER A 203 7.37 20.98 -27.57
CA SER A 203 6.29 21.52 -26.73
C SER A 203 6.78 22.10 -25.39
N VAL A 204 8.04 21.83 -25.02
CA VAL A 204 8.62 22.30 -23.75
C VAL A 204 9.28 23.67 -23.95
N THR A 205 8.53 24.74 -23.67
CA THR A 205 9.02 26.12 -23.79
C THR A 205 9.77 26.61 -22.55
N ASN A 206 9.59 25.96 -21.40
CA ASN A 206 10.20 26.40 -20.14
C ASN A 206 11.68 26.02 -20.07
N GLU A 207 12.55 27.02 -20.06
CA GLU A 207 14.01 26.86 -20.07
C GLU A 207 14.54 26.00 -18.91
N ARG A 208 13.94 26.12 -17.71
CA ARG A 208 14.32 25.30 -16.54
C ARG A 208 13.99 23.83 -16.77
N ALA A 209 12.83 23.55 -17.38
CA ALA A 209 12.40 22.19 -17.69
C ALA A 209 13.28 21.57 -18.79
N VAL A 210 13.68 22.35 -19.80
CA VAL A 210 14.64 21.94 -20.84
C VAL A 210 15.99 21.59 -20.22
N ARG A 211 16.52 22.46 -19.34
CA ARG A 211 17.80 22.24 -18.65
C ARG A 211 17.77 20.97 -17.80
N GLN A 212 16.67 20.75 -17.07
CA GLN A 212 16.48 19.54 -16.27
C GLN A 212 16.36 18.28 -17.13
N ARG A 213 15.66 18.33 -18.27
CA ARG A 213 15.52 17.21 -19.21
C ARG A 213 16.86 16.84 -19.86
N LYS A 214 17.63 17.84 -20.29
CA LYS A 214 19.00 17.67 -20.83
C LYS A 214 19.91 17.01 -19.79
N ASN A 215 19.88 17.47 -18.54
CA ASN A 215 20.67 16.88 -17.45
C ASN A 215 20.27 15.43 -17.17
N ASN A 216 18.96 15.14 -17.12
CA ASN A 216 18.47 13.77 -16.93
C ASN A 216 18.93 12.84 -18.06
N LEU A 217 18.85 13.27 -19.33
CA LEU A 217 19.32 12.50 -20.47
C LEU A 217 20.82 12.24 -20.43
N ARG A 218 21.61 13.28 -20.13
CA ARG A 218 23.06 13.17 -19.98
C ARG A 218 23.43 12.12 -18.93
N ILE A 219 22.75 12.14 -17.78
CA ILE A 219 22.98 11.18 -16.70
C ILE A 219 22.60 9.76 -17.16
N GLN A 220 21.44 9.57 -17.79
CA GLN A 220 21.01 8.26 -18.27
C GLN A 220 21.97 7.66 -19.30
N LEU A 221 22.44 8.46 -20.27
CA LEU A 221 23.41 8.03 -21.27
C LEU A 221 24.77 7.69 -20.64
N LYS A 222 25.26 8.53 -19.73
CA LYS A 222 26.52 8.28 -19.02
C LYS A 222 26.46 6.99 -18.21
N GLU A 223 25.34 6.73 -17.51
CA GLU A 223 25.12 5.47 -16.77
C GLU A 223 25.12 4.26 -17.71
N SER A 224 24.42 4.33 -18.84
CA SER A 224 24.34 3.21 -19.80
C SER A 224 25.68 2.93 -20.49
N LEU A 225 26.46 3.96 -20.81
CA LEU A 225 27.82 3.79 -21.35
C LEU A 225 28.76 3.20 -20.30
N SER A 226 28.72 3.72 -19.07
CA SER A 226 29.59 3.21 -17.99
C SER A 226 29.33 1.74 -17.69
N GLU A 227 28.07 1.29 -17.77
CA GLU A 227 27.68 -0.11 -17.57
C GLU A 227 28.32 -1.04 -18.61
N LYS A 228 28.28 -0.65 -19.90
CA LYS A 228 28.88 -1.45 -20.98
C LYS A 228 30.41 -1.51 -20.89
N VAL A 229 31.05 -0.41 -20.54
CA VAL A 229 32.50 -0.32 -20.43
C VAL A 229 33.03 -1.10 -19.22
N GLN A 230 32.36 -1.01 -18.05
CA GLN A 230 32.79 -1.74 -16.85
C GLN A 230 32.72 -3.26 -17.01
N VAL A 231 31.67 -3.78 -17.66
CA VAL A 231 31.51 -5.24 -17.83
C VAL A 231 32.59 -5.83 -18.75
N ALA A 232 33.03 -5.08 -19.76
CA ALA A 232 34.01 -5.52 -20.75
C ALA A 232 35.46 -5.57 -20.24
N LEU A 233 35.79 -4.83 -19.17
CA LEU A 233 37.17 -4.58 -18.75
C LEU A 233 37.62 -5.31 -17.46
N LEU A 234 36.72 -6.03 -16.75
CA LEU A 234 37.07 -6.59 -15.44
C LEU A 234 37.70 -8.01 -15.51
N PRO A 235 38.95 -8.19 -15.04
CA PRO A 235 39.59 -9.51 -14.93
C PRO A 235 38.95 -10.39 -13.83
N LEU A 236 39.16 -11.71 -13.91
CA LEU A 236 38.53 -12.74 -13.07
C LEU A 236 38.80 -12.57 -11.56
N THR A 237 40.02 -12.16 -11.19
CA THR A 237 40.45 -11.95 -9.79
C THR A 237 39.73 -10.77 -9.14
N GLU A 238 39.56 -9.68 -9.88
CA GLU A 238 38.78 -8.50 -9.49
C GLU A 238 37.30 -8.85 -9.32
N ARG A 239 36.76 -9.75 -10.16
CA ARG A 239 35.37 -10.25 -10.02
C ARG A 239 35.19 -11.05 -8.73
N LEU A 240 36.10 -11.97 -8.42
CA LEU A 240 36.06 -12.76 -7.17
C LEU A 240 36.12 -11.85 -5.93
N LYS A 241 36.97 -10.83 -5.93
CA LYS A 241 37.04 -9.83 -4.85
C LYS A 241 35.72 -9.07 -4.70
N HIS A 242 35.12 -8.61 -5.81
CA HIS A 242 33.82 -7.93 -5.78
C HIS A 242 32.71 -8.86 -5.25
N TYR A 243 32.64 -10.10 -5.71
CA TYR A 243 31.68 -11.09 -5.20
C TYR A 243 31.88 -11.38 -3.72
N GLY A 244 33.13 -11.47 -3.24
CA GLY A 244 33.44 -11.62 -1.81
C GLY A 244 32.94 -10.45 -0.96
N VAL A 245 33.15 -9.20 -1.42
CA VAL A 245 32.63 -8.00 -0.74
C VAL A 245 31.10 -8.00 -0.70
N PHE A 246 30.44 -8.36 -1.81
CA PHE A 246 28.98 -8.47 -1.85
C PHE A 246 28.49 -9.56 -0.89
N LEU A 247 29.08 -10.74 -0.90
CA LEU A 247 28.68 -11.82 -0.01
C LEU A 247 28.87 -11.44 1.46
N GLY A 248 30.03 -10.88 1.82
CA GLY A 248 30.32 -10.46 3.19
C GLY A 248 29.36 -9.38 3.70
N THR A 249 29.01 -8.40 2.87
CA THR A 249 28.07 -7.34 3.26
C THR A 249 26.62 -7.82 3.33
N TRP A 250 26.21 -8.76 2.48
CA TRP A 250 24.91 -9.44 2.61
C TRP A 250 24.84 -10.27 3.89
N LEU A 251 25.87 -11.07 4.18
CA LEU A 251 25.97 -11.85 5.41
C LEU A 251 25.93 -10.95 6.65
N LEU A 252 26.68 -9.84 6.65
CA LEU A 252 26.64 -8.85 7.72
C LEU A 252 25.23 -8.24 7.86
N SER A 253 24.60 -7.89 6.74
CA SER A 253 23.26 -7.27 6.76
C SER A 253 22.19 -8.20 7.32
N THR A 254 22.22 -9.48 6.95
CA THR A 254 21.32 -10.52 7.43
C THR A 254 21.65 -10.88 8.88
N GLY A 255 22.94 -10.95 9.24
CA GLY A 255 23.39 -11.15 10.62
C GLY A 255 22.91 -10.05 11.56
N MET A 256 22.96 -8.77 11.14
CA MET A 256 22.37 -7.66 11.90
C MET A 256 20.86 -7.79 12.03
N ALA A 257 20.14 -8.21 10.97
CA ALA A 257 18.70 -8.41 11.02
C ALA A 257 18.30 -9.55 11.96
N LEU A 258 19.05 -10.66 11.96
CA LEU A 258 18.87 -11.78 12.89
C LEU A 258 19.21 -11.38 14.32
N GLY A 259 20.31 -10.65 14.53
CA GLY A 259 20.69 -10.11 15.83
C GLY A 259 19.61 -9.18 16.40
N CYS A 260 19.10 -8.24 15.60
CA CYS A 260 17.98 -7.38 16.01
C CYS A 260 16.73 -8.20 16.34
N GLY A 261 16.43 -9.23 15.55
CA GLY A 261 15.33 -10.14 15.84
C GLY A 261 15.50 -10.85 17.18
N ALA A 262 16.67 -11.42 17.44
CA ALA A 262 16.99 -12.07 18.72
C ALA A 262 16.92 -11.06 19.89
N SER A 263 17.42 -9.84 19.72
CA SER A 263 17.31 -8.79 20.74
C SER A 263 15.86 -8.44 21.05
N VAL A 264 14.99 -8.32 20.04
CA VAL A 264 13.56 -8.09 20.24
C VAL A 264 12.90 -9.27 20.92
N TYR A 265 13.28 -10.52 20.58
CA TYR A 265 12.76 -11.71 21.25
C TYR A 265 13.09 -11.73 22.75
N PHE A 266 14.34 -11.48 23.13
CA PHE A 266 14.73 -11.38 24.55
C PHE A 266 14.03 -10.21 25.26
N LEU A 267 13.85 -9.08 24.56
CA LEU A 267 13.09 -7.95 25.09
C LEU A 267 11.61 -8.30 25.31
N CYS A 268 11.00 -9.08 24.42
CA CYS A 268 9.64 -9.58 24.60
C CYS A 268 9.51 -10.47 25.84
N GLN A 269 10.50 -11.34 26.09
CA GLN A 269 10.53 -12.16 27.31
C GLN A 269 10.71 -11.30 28.57
N TYR A 270 11.53 -10.25 28.51
CA TYR A 270 11.66 -9.29 29.60
C TYR A 270 10.35 -8.51 29.84
N ASP A 271 9.70 -8.04 28.78
CA ASP A 271 8.41 -7.33 28.84
C ASP A 271 7.30 -8.19 29.45
N LYS A 272 7.29 -9.51 29.17
CA LYS A 272 6.40 -10.48 29.80
C LYS A 272 6.55 -10.48 31.33
N SER A 273 7.78 -10.56 31.83
CA SER A 273 8.09 -10.54 33.27
C SER A 273 7.84 -9.18 33.93
N LEU A 274 7.94 -8.09 33.17
CA LEU A 274 7.74 -6.74 33.71
C LEU A 274 6.26 -6.38 33.82
N LYS A 275 5.40 -6.88 32.90
CA LYS A 275 3.94 -6.65 32.94
C LYS A 275 3.24 -7.27 34.14
N THR A 276 3.85 -8.25 34.79
CA THR A 276 3.38 -8.79 36.07
C THR A 276 3.68 -7.85 37.25
N GLY A 277 4.55 -6.84 37.08
CA GLY A 277 4.88 -5.83 38.09
C GLY A 277 4.41 -4.42 37.71
N GLU A 278 3.12 -4.14 37.96
CA GLU A 278 2.33 -2.88 38.07
C GLU A 278 2.79 -1.50 37.48
N THR A 279 3.89 -1.35 36.75
CA THR A 279 4.35 -0.04 36.28
C THR A 279 3.84 0.30 34.86
N PRO A 280 3.04 1.37 34.67
CA PRO A 280 2.50 1.72 33.35
C PRO A 280 3.57 2.21 32.36
N ALA A 281 4.66 2.81 32.85
CA ALA A 281 5.76 3.30 32.01
C ALA A 281 6.56 2.18 31.33
N ALA A 282 6.64 1.01 31.97
CA ALA A 282 7.30 -0.16 31.42
C ALA A 282 6.72 -0.61 30.06
N THR A 283 5.42 -0.40 29.86
CA THR A 283 4.70 -0.85 28.66
C THR A 283 5.10 -0.14 27.36
N LEU A 284 5.86 0.95 27.45
CA LEU A 284 6.37 1.71 26.31
C LEU A 284 7.78 1.27 25.89
N LEU A 285 8.48 0.46 26.69
CA LEU A 285 9.86 0.04 26.41
C LEU A 285 9.96 -0.76 25.10
N LEU A 286 9.12 -1.79 24.94
CA LEU A 286 9.10 -2.63 23.75
C LEU A 286 8.85 -1.83 22.46
N PRO A 287 7.75 -1.04 22.33
CA PRO A 287 7.52 -0.27 21.11
C PRO A 287 8.60 0.80 20.88
N PHE A 288 9.16 1.40 21.94
CA PHE A 288 10.26 2.36 21.80
C PHE A 288 11.51 1.73 21.19
N VAL A 289 11.97 0.59 21.72
CA VAL A 289 13.16 -0.09 21.20
C VAL A 289 12.93 -0.59 19.78
N VAL A 290 11.76 -1.14 19.46
CA VAL A 290 11.41 -1.58 18.10
C VAL A 290 11.44 -0.41 17.12
N SER A 291 10.81 0.73 17.46
CA SER A 291 10.82 1.91 16.60
C SER A 291 12.22 2.53 16.47
N LEU A 292 13.04 2.49 17.51
CA LEU A 292 14.43 2.92 17.47
C LEU A 292 15.26 2.05 16.52
N ILE A 293 15.13 0.72 16.60
CA ILE A 293 15.80 -0.22 15.67
C ILE A 293 15.37 0.06 14.23
N ASN A 294 14.07 0.24 14.00
CA ASN A 294 13.51 0.54 12.68
C ASN A 294 13.95 1.91 12.13
N LEU A 295 14.39 2.84 12.97
CA LEU A 295 14.99 4.10 12.54
C LEU A 295 16.50 3.98 12.30
N VAL A 296 17.22 3.34 13.22
CA VAL A 296 18.69 3.35 13.30
C VAL A 296 19.34 2.35 12.33
N ILE A 297 18.87 1.10 12.26
CA ILE A 297 19.50 0.07 11.41
C ILE A 297 19.44 0.42 9.92
N PRO A 298 18.35 0.98 9.38
CA PRO A 298 18.34 1.49 8.00
C PRO A 298 19.40 2.56 7.71
N LEU A 299 19.81 3.35 8.71
CA LEU A 299 20.92 4.31 8.58
C LEU A 299 22.25 3.58 8.44
N PHE A 300 22.48 2.52 9.24
CA PHE A 300 23.66 1.67 9.08
C PHE A 300 23.71 0.99 7.70
N TYR A 301 22.59 0.47 7.18
CA TYR A 301 22.53 -0.07 5.82
C TYR A 301 22.88 0.96 4.75
N SER A 302 22.66 2.26 4.99
CA SER A 302 23.06 3.30 4.05
C SER A 302 24.58 3.52 4.00
N LEU A 303 25.32 3.16 5.05
CA LEU A 303 26.79 3.19 5.05
C LEU A 303 27.39 2.13 4.12
N PHE A 304 26.71 0.99 3.96
CA PHE A 304 27.15 -0.07 3.05
C PHE A 304 27.22 0.38 1.60
N LYS A 305 26.51 1.45 1.23
CA LYS A 305 26.64 2.11 -0.07
C LYS A 305 28.08 2.55 -0.38
N LYS A 306 28.87 2.89 0.63
CA LYS A 306 30.28 3.30 0.47
C LYS A 306 31.21 2.11 0.25
N ILE A 307 30.83 0.93 0.74
CA ILE A 307 31.62 -0.30 0.68
C ILE A 307 31.27 -1.09 -0.60
N GLU A 308 29.98 -1.21 -0.91
CA GLU A 308 29.46 -1.98 -2.03
C GLU A 308 29.35 -1.12 -3.30
N HIS A 309 30.36 -1.22 -4.16
CA HIS A 309 30.31 -0.58 -5.47
C HIS A 309 29.51 -1.43 -6.47
N TYR A 310 28.21 -1.16 -6.59
CA TYR A 310 27.36 -1.79 -7.61
C TYR A 310 27.59 -1.16 -8.99
N SER A 311 27.87 -1.99 -10.00
CA SER A 311 27.96 -1.56 -11.41
C SER A 311 26.63 -0.97 -11.89
N ASN A 312 25.51 -1.57 -11.51
CA ASN A 312 24.18 -1.03 -11.80
C ASN A 312 23.63 -0.26 -10.59
N PRO A 313 23.42 1.06 -10.69
CA PRO A 313 22.97 1.83 -9.54
C PRO A 313 21.48 1.61 -9.25
N ARG A 314 20.72 0.86 -10.07
CA ARG A 314 19.37 0.36 -9.74
C ARG A 314 19.45 -0.83 -8.79
N MET A 315 20.38 -1.74 -9.03
CA MET A 315 20.62 -2.90 -8.18
C MET A 315 21.01 -2.49 -6.76
N GLN A 316 21.81 -1.43 -6.64
CA GLN A 316 22.16 -0.82 -5.34
C GLN A 316 20.92 -0.43 -4.54
N VAL A 317 19.95 0.25 -5.17
CA VAL A 317 18.71 0.67 -4.50
C VAL A 317 17.85 -0.54 -4.14
N TYR A 318 17.76 -1.54 -5.02
CA TYR A 318 17.03 -2.77 -4.73
C TYR A 318 17.65 -3.56 -3.58
N ALA A 319 18.97 -3.68 -3.51
CA ALA A 319 19.64 -4.35 -2.41
C ALA A 319 19.33 -3.67 -1.07
N ILE A 320 19.38 -2.33 -1.02
CA ILE A 320 19.01 -1.57 0.19
C ILE A 320 17.54 -1.82 0.55
N ILE A 321 16.62 -1.75 -0.43
CA ILE A 321 15.19 -2.03 -0.19
C ILE A 321 14.99 -3.42 0.39
N VAL A 322 15.60 -4.45 -0.21
CA VAL A 322 15.45 -5.85 0.24
C VAL A 322 15.98 -6.03 1.65
N ARG A 323 17.16 -5.49 1.99
CA ARG A 323 17.71 -5.53 3.36
C ARG A 323 16.76 -4.91 4.40
N ASN A 324 16.18 -3.76 4.07
CA ASN A 324 15.22 -3.09 4.94
C ASN A 324 13.92 -3.89 5.09
N VAL A 325 13.44 -4.52 4.02
CA VAL A 325 12.26 -5.38 4.07
C VAL A 325 12.53 -6.61 4.94
N ILE A 326 13.68 -7.27 4.78
CA ILE A 326 14.07 -8.43 5.59
C ILE A 326 14.09 -8.06 7.08
N LEU A 327 14.73 -6.95 7.45
CA LEU A 327 14.78 -6.45 8.83
C LEU A 327 13.37 -6.21 9.40
N LYS A 328 12.52 -5.47 8.68
CA LYS A 328 11.19 -5.12 9.19
C LYS A 328 10.29 -6.35 9.32
N MET A 329 10.37 -7.27 8.37
CA MET A 329 9.56 -8.50 8.40
C MET A 329 10.06 -9.49 9.46
N SER A 330 11.37 -9.57 9.72
CA SER A 330 11.89 -10.42 10.79
C SER A 330 11.44 -9.92 12.17
N ILE A 331 11.54 -8.62 12.44
CA ILE A 331 11.08 -8.01 13.69
C ILE A 331 9.58 -8.21 13.86
N LEU A 332 8.80 -7.94 12.81
CA LEU A 332 7.34 -8.11 12.85
C LEU A 332 6.95 -9.57 13.08
N GLY A 333 7.62 -10.52 12.44
CA GLY A 333 7.37 -11.96 12.63
C GLY A 333 7.60 -12.41 14.09
N ILE A 334 8.64 -11.89 14.74
CA ILE A 334 8.94 -12.20 16.15
C ILE A 334 7.92 -11.57 17.09
N LEU A 335 7.50 -10.32 16.83
CA LEU A 335 6.42 -9.68 17.60
C LEU A 335 5.11 -10.46 17.46
N CYS A 336 4.78 -10.87 16.24
CA CYS A 336 3.64 -11.71 15.96
C CYS A 336 3.71 -13.04 16.73
N TYR A 337 4.85 -13.73 16.70
CA TYR A 337 5.05 -14.95 17.48
C TYR A 337 4.82 -14.73 18.99
N TYR A 338 5.43 -13.68 19.55
CA TYR A 338 5.25 -13.31 20.96
C TYR A 338 3.79 -13.03 21.32
N TRP A 339 3.07 -12.26 20.49
CA TRP A 339 1.65 -11.96 20.73
C TRP A 339 0.77 -13.21 20.66
N MET A 340 0.98 -14.08 19.68
CA MET A 340 0.11 -15.24 19.49
C MET A 340 0.42 -16.41 20.40
N LYS A 341 1.66 -16.52 20.89
CA LYS A 341 2.06 -17.63 21.76
C LYS A 341 2.16 -17.21 23.22
N ASP A 342 3.04 -16.26 23.53
CA ASP A 342 3.31 -15.89 24.92
C ASP A 342 2.18 -15.07 25.54
N VAL A 343 1.67 -14.05 24.83
CA VAL A 343 0.62 -13.17 25.37
C VAL A 343 -0.72 -13.91 25.43
N ALA A 344 -1.04 -14.73 24.43
CA ALA A 344 -2.25 -15.54 24.40
C ALA A 344 -2.34 -16.53 25.57
N ASP A 345 -1.23 -17.20 25.91
CA ASP A 345 -1.22 -18.19 27.00
C ASP A 345 -1.21 -17.55 28.41
N THR A 346 -0.75 -16.29 28.53
CA THR A 346 -0.50 -15.67 29.85
C THR A 346 -1.65 -14.81 30.38
N PHE A 347 -2.41 -14.14 29.49
CA PHE A 347 -3.39 -13.13 29.90
C PHE A 347 -4.83 -13.51 29.55
N SER A 348 -5.77 -13.28 30.46
CA SER A 348 -7.17 -13.68 30.29
C SER A 348 -7.97 -12.88 29.25
N CYS A 349 -7.46 -11.73 28.80
CA CYS A 349 -8.06 -10.88 27.76
C CYS A 349 -6.98 -10.44 26.76
N TRP A 350 -6.26 -11.44 26.24
CA TRP A 350 -5.03 -11.24 25.48
C TRP A 350 -5.24 -10.47 24.17
N GLU A 351 -6.38 -10.63 23.49
CA GLU A 351 -6.67 -9.95 22.22
C GLU A 351 -6.66 -8.43 22.37
N SER A 352 -7.21 -7.94 23.49
CA SER A 352 -7.22 -6.51 23.80
C SER A 352 -5.83 -6.00 24.15
N ILE A 353 -5.01 -6.81 24.82
CA ILE A 353 -3.61 -6.48 25.13
C ILE A 353 -2.79 -6.40 23.85
N VAL A 354 -3.01 -7.30 22.89
CA VAL A 354 -2.39 -7.25 21.56
C VAL A 354 -2.83 -5.99 20.81
N GLY A 355 -4.13 -5.65 20.85
CA GLY A 355 -4.65 -4.40 20.29
C GLY A 355 -3.98 -3.15 20.88
N GLN A 356 -3.79 -3.11 22.20
CA GLN A 356 -3.06 -2.03 22.88
C GLN A 356 -1.59 -1.97 22.48
N ALA A 357 -0.91 -3.12 22.38
CA ALA A 357 0.48 -3.18 21.96
C ALA A 357 0.66 -2.65 20.53
N LEU A 358 -0.23 -3.03 19.61
CA LEU A 358 -0.25 -2.55 18.23
C LEU A 358 -0.52 -1.03 18.16
N TYR A 359 -1.47 -0.54 18.95
CA TYR A 359 -1.73 0.90 19.07
C TYR A 359 -0.48 1.67 19.52
N ARG A 360 0.16 1.24 20.62
CA ARG A 360 1.40 1.86 21.12
C ARG A 360 2.49 1.86 20.07
N LEU A 361 2.68 0.72 19.39
CA LEU A 361 3.69 0.59 18.35
C LEU A 361 3.44 1.55 17.18
N VAL A 362 2.19 1.71 16.74
CA VAL A 362 1.83 2.67 15.66
C VAL A 362 2.11 4.12 16.07
N ILE A 363 1.78 4.49 17.31
CA ILE A 363 1.99 5.85 17.85
C ILE A 363 3.48 6.13 18.04
N VAL A 364 4.22 5.24 18.71
CA VAL A 364 5.65 5.43 18.96
C VAL A 364 6.44 5.42 17.65
N ASP A 365 6.14 4.54 16.71
CA ASP A 365 6.71 4.56 15.36
C ASP A 365 6.42 5.89 14.65
N PHE A 366 5.19 6.40 14.76
CA PHE A 366 4.87 7.72 14.25
C PHE A 366 5.75 8.80 14.87
N LEU A 367 5.91 8.82 16.20
CA LEU A 367 6.79 9.78 16.88
C LEU A 367 8.25 9.68 16.40
N PHE A 368 8.79 8.49 16.20
CA PHE A 368 10.15 8.34 15.67
C PHE A 368 10.28 8.82 14.22
N ILE A 369 9.29 8.56 13.37
CA ILE A 369 9.25 9.09 11.99
C ILE A 369 9.20 10.63 12.04
N MET A 370 8.41 11.20 12.95
CA MET A 370 8.35 12.65 13.18
C MET A 370 9.71 13.21 13.58
N LEU A 371 10.34 12.62 14.61
CA LEU A 371 11.65 13.04 15.11
C LEU A 371 12.73 12.92 14.03
N GLY A 372 12.74 11.82 13.26
CA GLY A 372 13.66 11.64 12.15
C GLY A 372 13.48 12.70 11.05
N SER A 373 12.24 13.08 10.76
CA SER A 373 11.92 14.09 9.74
C SER A 373 12.22 15.52 10.21
N PHE A 374 11.91 15.84 11.47
CA PHE A 374 12.08 17.18 12.02
C PHE A 374 13.49 17.45 12.49
N PHE A 375 14.11 16.54 13.24
CA PHE A 375 15.45 16.72 13.76
C PHE A 375 16.48 16.14 12.81
N GLY A 376 16.29 14.91 12.32
CA GLY A 376 17.27 14.25 11.46
C GLY A 376 17.50 14.98 10.12
N GLU A 377 16.44 15.19 9.34
CA GLU A 377 16.54 15.85 8.02
C GLU A 377 16.90 17.34 8.14
N PHE A 378 16.34 18.06 9.12
CA PHE A 378 16.67 19.47 9.39
C PHE A 378 18.11 19.67 9.88
N LEU A 379 18.55 18.88 10.88
CA LEU A 379 19.91 18.96 11.40
C LEU A 379 20.93 18.60 10.31
N SER A 380 20.63 17.60 9.49
CA SER A 380 21.46 17.25 8.33
C SER A 380 21.56 18.41 7.33
N ASN A 381 20.48 19.15 7.10
CA ASN A 381 20.50 20.35 6.26
C ASN A 381 21.35 21.48 6.88
N VAL A 382 21.19 21.75 8.18
CA VAL A 382 21.98 22.78 8.88
C VAL A 382 23.47 22.43 8.89
N ILE A 383 23.82 21.19 9.20
CA ILE A 383 25.21 20.71 9.19
C ILE A 383 25.80 20.78 7.77
N GLY A 384 25.06 20.31 6.76
CA GLY A 384 25.51 20.29 5.38
C GLY A 384 25.67 21.68 4.74
N THR A 385 24.97 22.69 5.26
CA THR A 385 25.07 24.08 4.77
C THR A 385 26.04 24.95 5.57
N LYS A 386 26.07 24.80 6.90
CA LYS A 386 26.88 25.67 7.79
C LYS A 386 28.17 25.04 8.31
N CYS A 387 28.19 23.73 8.61
CA CYS A 387 29.34 23.11 9.28
C CYS A 387 30.28 22.39 8.30
N ILE A 388 29.74 21.51 7.44
CA ILE A 388 30.54 20.65 6.56
C ILE A 388 29.93 20.70 5.16
N GLN A 389 30.39 21.66 4.36
CA GLN A 389 29.90 21.85 2.97
C GLN A 389 30.19 20.63 2.07
N SER A 390 31.16 19.77 2.43
CA SER A 390 31.47 18.54 1.69
C SER A 390 30.41 17.45 1.85
N LEU A 391 29.59 17.50 2.91
CA LEU A 391 28.49 16.54 3.13
C LEU A 391 27.29 16.81 2.21
N GLY A 392 27.10 18.08 1.82
CA GLY A 392 25.98 18.54 1.00
C GLY A 392 24.63 18.51 1.73
N VAL A 393 23.59 19.02 1.07
CA VAL A 393 22.20 19.02 1.58
C VAL A 393 21.58 17.63 1.37
N PRO A 394 20.79 17.09 2.32
CA PRO A 394 20.18 15.78 2.18
C PRO A 394 19.26 15.66 0.95
N GLU A 395 19.33 14.52 0.26
CA GLU A 395 18.39 14.13 -0.79
C GLU A 395 17.20 13.36 -0.18
N PHE A 396 15.99 13.61 -0.69
CA PHE A 396 14.80 12.89 -0.23
C PHE A 396 14.81 11.43 -0.71
N ASP A 397 15.04 10.49 0.21
CA ASP A 397 15.00 9.06 -0.08
C ASP A 397 13.54 8.56 -0.16
N VAL A 398 13.01 8.51 -1.37
CA VAL A 398 11.66 7.99 -1.65
C VAL A 398 11.50 6.55 -1.17
N ALA A 399 12.52 5.70 -1.31
CA ALA A 399 12.40 4.27 -1.03
C ALA A 399 12.23 4.00 0.46
N ARG A 400 13.06 4.61 1.31
CA ARG A 400 12.95 4.48 2.78
C ARG A 400 11.59 4.99 3.27
N ASN A 401 11.21 6.18 2.84
CA ASN A 401 9.93 6.77 3.25
C ASN A 401 8.72 5.93 2.79
N VAL A 402 8.75 5.32 1.60
CA VAL A 402 7.69 4.39 1.16
C VAL A 402 7.66 3.11 2.01
N LEU A 403 8.82 2.56 2.38
CA LEU A 403 8.90 1.38 3.26
C LEU A 403 8.34 1.64 4.66
N ASP A 404 8.46 2.86 5.18
CA ASP A 404 7.82 3.26 6.45
C ASP A 404 6.29 3.29 6.32
N LEU A 405 5.78 3.76 5.17
CA LEU A 405 4.34 3.71 4.88
C LEU A 405 3.82 2.28 4.73
N ILE A 406 4.58 1.40 4.07
CA ILE A 406 4.22 -0.02 3.94
C ILE A 406 4.18 -0.67 5.32
N TYR A 407 5.19 -0.46 6.16
CA TYR A 407 5.23 -0.99 7.53
C TYR A 407 4.03 -0.53 8.37
N ALA A 408 3.71 0.77 8.33
CA ALA A 408 2.54 1.31 9.02
C ALA A 408 1.24 0.65 8.55
N GLN A 409 1.09 0.40 7.24
CA GLN A 409 -0.06 -0.29 6.68
C GLN A 409 -0.12 -1.77 7.13
N THR A 410 1.02 -2.46 7.23
CA THR A 410 1.07 -3.84 7.74
C THR A 410 0.57 -3.92 9.17
N LEU A 411 0.99 -2.99 10.04
CA LEU A 411 0.50 -2.91 11.41
C LEU A 411 -1.01 -2.64 11.46
N ALA A 412 -1.54 -1.81 10.56
CA ALA A 412 -2.98 -1.56 10.45
C ALA A 412 -3.76 -2.85 10.11
N TRP A 413 -3.26 -3.66 9.18
CA TRP A 413 -3.91 -4.92 8.81
C TRP A 413 -3.84 -5.99 9.88
N ILE A 414 -2.72 -6.10 10.60
CA ILE A 414 -2.61 -7.00 11.75
C ILE A 414 -3.57 -6.54 12.85
N GLY A 415 -3.59 -5.23 13.13
CA GLY A 415 -4.37 -4.66 14.22
C GLY A 415 -5.86 -4.57 13.98
N ILE A 416 -6.35 -4.67 12.75
CA ILE A 416 -7.78 -4.49 12.48
C ILE A 416 -8.65 -5.54 13.17
N TYR A 417 -8.12 -6.75 13.36
CA TYR A 417 -8.81 -7.82 14.09
C TYR A 417 -8.87 -7.57 15.59
N PHE A 418 -7.85 -6.93 16.17
CA PHE A 418 -7.74 -6.68 17.61
C PHE A 418 -8.25 -5.30 18.05
N SER A 419 -8.26 -4.35 17.13
CA SER A 419 -8.65 -2.96 17.31
C SER A 419 -9.28 -2.46 16.00
N PRO A 420 -10.61 -2.61 15.84
CA PRO A 420 -11.33 -2.20 14.63
C PRO A 420 -11.23 -0.70 14.31
N LEU A 421 -10.94 0.13 15.32
CA LEU A 421 -10.77 1.59 15.19
C LEU A 421 -9.33 2.05 14.99
N LEU A 422 -8.36 1.13 14.93
CA LEU A 422 -6.98 1.46 14.55
C LEU A 422 -6.85 2.21 13.20
N PRO A 423 -7.71 1.99 12.18
CA PRO A 423 -7.72 2.80 10.97
C PRO A 423 -7.91 4.31 11.21
N VAL A 424 -8.61 4.74 12.27
CA VAL A 424 -8.75 6.17 12.64
C VAL A 424 -7.39 6.78 12.94
N ILE A 425 -6.60 6.08 13.75
CA ILE A 425 -5.23 6.49 14.11
C ILE A 425 -4.35 6.56 12.87
N GLN A 426 -4.51 5.61 11.94
CA GLN A 426 -3.77 5.61 10.67
C GLN A 426 -4.19 6.76 9.75
N ILE A 427 -5.47 7.13 9.71
CA ILE A 427 -5.95 8.31 8.97
C ILE A 427 -5.28 9.57 9.49
N ILE A 428 -5.29 9.77 10.82
CA ILE A 428 -4.63 10.92 11.48
C ILE A 428 -3.13 10.91 11.19
N LYS A 429 -2.46 9.75 11.38
CA LYS A 429 -1.04 9.55 11.09
C LYS A 429 -0.70 9.93 9.65
N PHE A 430 -1.38 9.37 8.65
CA PHE A 430 -1.09 9.65 7.24
C PHE A 430 -1.43 11.09 6.82
N PHE A 431 -2.47 11.68 7.41
CA PHE A 431 -2.80 13.09 7.18
C PHE A 431 -1.71 14.03 7.69
N ILE A 432 -1.24 13.81 8.93
CA ILE A 432 -0.15 14.60 9.50
C ILE A 432 1.16 14.36 8.73
N LEU A 433 1.51 13.09 8.45
CA LEU A 433 2.71 12.74 7.68
C LEU A 433 2.74 13.41 6.30
N PHE A 434 1.59 13.61 5.64
CA PHE A 434 1.52 14.30 4.36
C PHE A 434 2.08 15.73 4.46
N TYR A 435 1.59 16.51 5.41
CA TYR A 435 2.03 17.91 5.57
C TYR A 435 3.46 18.00 6.05
N LEU A 436 3.88 17.10 6.93
CA LEU A 436 5.22 17.13 7.47
C LEU A 436 6.28 16.76 6.46
N LYS A 437 6.03 15.71 5.67
CA LYS A 437 6.94 15.35 4.59
C LYS A 437 6.93 16.40 3.50
N LYS A 438 5.81 17.10 3.25
CA LYS A 438 5.79 18.29 2.39
C LYS A 438 6.72 19.37 2.92
N VAL A 439 6.58 19.76 4.20
CA VAL A 439 7.41 20.80 4.82
C VAL A 439 8.89 20.42 4.76
N SER A 440 9.23 19.19 5.16
CA SER A 440 10.61 18.71 5.13
C SER A 440 11.19 18.73 3.72
N LEU A 441 10.42 18.30 2.72
CA LEU A 441 10.85 18.40 1.31
C LEU A 441 11.09 19.84 0.85
N THR A 442 10.20 20.76 1.23
CA THR A 442 10.30 22.16 0.78
C THR A 442 11.41 22.96 1.46
N GLN A 443 11.74 22.63 2.71
CA GLN A 443 12.69 23.41 3.52
C GLN A 443 14.05 22.73 3.73
N ASN A 444 14.09 21.39 3.79
CA ASN A 444 15.29 20.64 4.18
C ASN A 444 15.95 19.87 3.04
N CYS A 445 15.20 19.50 2.00
CA CYS A 445 15.72 18.61 0.95
C CYS A 445 16.01 19.34 -0.37
N GLN A 446 17.06 18.88 -1.06
CA GLN A 446 17.26 19.24 -2.46
C GLN A 446 16.45 18.33 -3.41
N PRO A 447 16.04 18.84 -4.59
CA PRO A 447 15.44 18.02 -5.63
C PRO A 447 16.36 16.85 -6.01
N PRO A 448 15.84 15.61 -6.10
CA PRO A 448 16.67 14.45 -6.39
C PRO A 448 17.29 14.58 -7.79
N ARG A 449 18.63 14.45 -7.88
CA ARG A 449 19.39 14.53 -9.14
C ARG A 449 18.98 13.46 -10.17
N ARG A 450 18.31 12.39 -9.75
CA ARG A 450 17.89 11.25 -10.58
C ARG A 450 16.38 10.99 -10.52
N ALA A 451 15.57 12.01 -10.86
CA ALA A 451 14.11 11.99 -10.75
C ALA A 451 13.41 10.83 -11.50
N GLY A 452 14.00 10.30 -12.58
CA GLY A 452 13.39 9.25 -13.41
C GLY A 452 13.31 7.86 -12.76
N ARG A 453 14.11 7.57 -11.73
CA ARG A 453 14.19 6.22 -11.12
C ARG A 453 13.03 5.89 -10.19
N ALA A 454 12.60 6.82 -9.35
CA ALA A 454 11.58 6.56 -8.33
C ALA A 454 10.17 6.32 -8.93
N ALA A 455 9.86 6.91 -10.09
CA ALA A 455 8.58 6.65 -10.78
C ALA A 455 8.48 5.21 -11.32
N GLN A 456 9.61 4.54 -11.59
CA GLN A 456 9.66 3.15 -12.04
C GLN A 456 9.50 2.15 -10.88
N MET A 457 9.83 2.54 -9.64
CA MET A 457 9.80 1.65 -8.46
C MET A 457 8.40 1.40 -7.87
N GLN A 458 7.37 2.12 -8.33
CA GLN A 458 6.01 1.97 -7.80
C GLN A 458 5.48 0.53 -7.87
N THR A 459 5.80 -0.21 -8.94
CA THR A 459 5.34 -1.60 -9.08
C THR A 459 5.98 -2.51 -8.02
N ILE A 460 7.25 -2.26 -7.68
CA ILE A 460 7.97 -3.00 -6.64
C ILE A 460 7.38 -2.66 -5.27
N PHE A 461 7.09 -1.39 -4.99
CA PHE A 461 6.45 -1.01 -3.72
C PHE A 461 5.07 -1.63 -3.55
N ILE A 462 4.25 -1.68 -4.61
CA ILE A 462 2.95 -2.37 -4.55
C ILE A 462 3.15 -3.88 -4.37
N ALA A 463 4.16 -4.48 -5.01
CA ALA A 463 4.49 -5.89 -4.79
C ALA A 463 4.94 -6.17 -3.34
N ILE A 464 5.78 -5.32 -2.74
CA ILE A 464 6.21 -5.44 -1.34
C ILE A 464 5.01 -5.23 -0.39
N LEU A 465 4.10 -4.31 -0.72
CA LEU A 465 2.88 -4.12 0.04
C LEU A 465 1.95 -5.35 -0.04
N PHE A 466 1.91 -6.05 -1.17
CA PHE A 466 1.08 -7.23 -1.33
C PHE A 466 1.72 -8.49 -0.73
N PHE A 467 2.90 -8.90 -1.21
CA PHE A 467 3.50 -10.20 -0.91
C PHE A 467 3.94 -10.34 0.56
N PRO A 468 4.98 -9.66 1.06
CA PRO A 468 5.40 -9.86 2.45
C PRO A 468 4.47 -9.19 3.46
N SER A 469 3.78 -8.09 3.10
CA SER A 469 3.01 -7.30 4.05
C SER A 469 1.56 -7.79 4.20
N PHE A 470 0.75 -7.72 3.13
CA PHE A 470 -0.66 -8.11 3.20
C PHE A 470 -0.85 -9.61 3.41
N VAL A 471 -0.13 -10.47 2.66
CA VAL A 471 -0.23 -11.94 2.86
C VAL A 471 0.23 -12.32 4.27
N GLY A 472 1.28 -11.69 4.80
CA GLY A 472 1.76 -11.92 6.18
C GLY A 472 0.73 -11.52 7.25
N ALA A 473 0.08 -10.37 7.08
CA ALA A 473 -1.00 -9.94 7.97
C ALA A 473 -2.23 -10.86 7.87
N LEU A 474 -2.60 -11.26 6.65
CA LEU A 474 -3.69 -12.19 6.40
C LEU A 474 -3.41 -13.56 7.02
N SER A 475 -2.19 -14.10 6.88
CA SER A 475 -1.82 -15.38 7.49
C SER A 475 -1.86 -15.32 9.02
N MET A 476 -1.48 -14.18 9.60
CA MET A 476 -1.59 -13.96 11.05
C MET A 476 -3.04 -13.98 11.50
N VAL A 477 -3.90 -13.13 10.94
CA VAL A 477 -5.34 -13.08 11.29
C VAL A 477 -6.02 -14.43 11.02
N ALA A 478 -5.65 -15.13 9.94
CA ALA A 478 -6.16 -16.48 9.70
C ALA A 478 -5.73 -17.46 10.79
N TYR A 479 -4.46 -17.47 11.19
CA TYR A 479 -3.98 -18.31 12.29
C TYR A 479 -4.73 -18.01 13.60
N THR A 480 -4.98 -16.72 13.90
CA THR A 480 -5.69 -16.33 15.13
C THR A 480 -7.13 -16.84 15.15
N VAL A 481 -7.82 -16.74 14.01
CA VAL A 481 -9.23 -17.06 13.88
C VAL A 481 -9.48 -18.58 13.85
N TRP A 482 -8.60 -19.35 13.21
CA TRP A 482 -8.77 -20.79 13.03
C TRP A 482 -8.19 -21.63 14.16
N THR A 483 -7.07 -21.22 14.76
CA THR A 483 -6.30 -22.10 15.64
C THR A 483 -6.39 -21.70 17.11
N LEU A 484 -6.44 -20.41 17.42
CA LEU A 484 -6.37 -19.97 18.81
C LEU A 484 -7.75 -19.88 19.48
N PRO A 485 -7.85 -20.31 20.74
CA PRO A 485 -9.07 -20.14 21.52
C PRO A 485 -9.26 -18.65 21.87
N PRO A 486 -10.48 -18.11 21.69
CA PRO A 486 -10.81 -16.76 22.15
C PRO A 486 -10.81 -16.69 23.68
N SER A 487 -10.59 -15.50 24.22
CA SER A 487 -10.65 -15.27 25.68
C SER A 487 -12.01 -15.61 26.30
N ASP A 488 -11.99 -16.29 27.46
CA ASP A 488 -13.22 -16.69 28.17
C ASP A 488 -14.04 -15.50 28.71
N LYS A 489 -13.36 -14.41 29.07
CA LYS A 489 -13.97 -13.26 29.75
C LYS A 489 -14.28 -12.08 28.83
N CYS A 490 -13.56 -11.95 27.72
CA CYS A 490 -13.54 -10.72 26.91
C CYS A 490 -13.89 -10.96 25.44
N GLY A 491 -14.58 -9.99 24.85
CA GLY A 491 -14.83 -9.91 23.41
C GLY A 491 -16.04 -10.71 22.91
N PRO A 492 -16.29 -10.63 21.58
CA PRO A 492 -17.50 -11.17 20.97
C PRO A 492 -17.54 -12.70 20.99
N PHE A 493 -16.40 -13.39 20.84
CA PHE A 493 -16.36 -14.84 20.71
C PHE A 493 -16.19 -15.61 22.04
N ARG A 494 -16.45 -14.96 23.18
CA ARG A 494 -16.32 -15.59 24.51
C ARG A 494 -17.21 -16.84 24.65
N GLY A 495 -16.65 -17.91 25.22
CA GLY A 495 -17.33 -19.19 25.41
C GLY A 495 -17.31 -20.13 24.20
N LEU A 496 -16.61 -19.76 23.12
CA LEU A 496 -16.41 -20.60 21.94
C LEU A 496 -15.02 -21.26 21.95
N ASN A 497 -14.90 -22.46 21.38
CA ASN A 497 -13.60 -23.15 21.28
C ASN A 497 -12.66 -22.48 20.27
N THR A 498 -13.21 -21.98 19.17
CA THR A 498 -12.47 -21.22 18.15
C THR A 498 -13.36 -20.11 17.61
N THR A 499 -12.75 -19.02 17.13
CA THR A 499 -13.52 -17.93 16.49
C THR A 499 -14.32 -18.44 15.28
N PHE A 500 -13.76 -19.37 14.52
CA PHE A 500 -14.43 -19.99 13.37
C PHE A 500 -15.70 -20.78 13.75
N SER A 501 -15.80 -21.31 14.97
CA SER A 501 -16.99 -22.05 15.42
C SER A 501 -18.27 -21.20 15.42
N ALA A 502 -18.16 -19.87 15.49
CA ALA A 502 -19.31 -18.96 15.34
C ALA A 502 -20.03 -19.15 13.99
N ILE A 503 -19.28 -19.43 12.91
CA ILE A 503 -19.87 -19.73 11.59
C ILE A 503 -20.55 -21.10 11.62
N GLN A 504 -19.97 -22.08 12.30
CA GLN A 504 -20.54 -23.42 12.40
C GLN A 504 -21.90 -23.38 13.10
N ILE A 505 -21.99 -22.68 14.24
CA ILE A 505 -23.23 -22.48 14.99
C ILE A 505 -24.27 -21.78 14.11
N TRP A 506 -23.88 -20.71 13.40
CA TRP A 506 -24.78 -20.03 12.47
C TRP A 506 -25.25 -20.93 11.32
N MET A 507 -24.39 -21.81 10.83
CA MET A 507 -24.76 -22.77 9.78
C MET A 507 -25.76 -23.81 10.28
N ASP A 508 -25.60 -24.26 11.52
CA ASP A 508 -26.50 -25.22 12.16
C ASP A 508 -27.88 -24.59 12.42
N ASP A 509 -27.93 -23.32 12.80
CA ASP A 509 -29.18 -22.56 12.93
C ASP A 509 -29.87 -22.38 11.57
N LEU A 510 -29.13 -22.07 10.51
CA LEU A 510 -29.67 -21.98 9.15
C LEU A 510 -30.21 -23.30 8.61
N ASN A 511 -29.65 -24.43 9.04
CA ASN A 511 -30.12 -25.76 8.63
C ASN A 511 -31.54 -26.06 9.11
N ARG A 512 -32.02 -25.37 10.14
CA ARG A 512 -33.39 -25.50 10.66
C ARG A 512 -34.42 -24.75 9.81
N VAL A 513 -33.99 -23.94 8.84
CA VAL A 513 -34.86 -23.15 7.97
C VAL A 513 -34.78 -23.68 6.54
N ASP A 514 -35.88 -24.26 6.05
CA ASP A 514 -35.93 -24.94 4.74
C ASP A 514 -35.49 -24.05 3.57
N ALA A 515 -35.74 -22.74 3.64
CA ALA A 515 -35.36 -21.77 2.60
C ALA A 515 -33.82 -21.61 2.41
N PHE A 516 -33.00 -21.97 3.41
CA PHE A 516 -31.56 -21.79 3.39
C PHE A 516 -30.75 -23.09 3.32
N GLN A 517 -31.41 -24.24 3.12
CA GLN A 517 -30.72 -25.54 3.02
C GLN A 517 -29.69 -25.59 1.88
N TRP A 518 -29.92 -24.89 0.77
CA TRP A 518 -28.95 -24.80 -0.33
C TRP A 518 -27.63 -24.14 0.12
N THR A 519 -27.68 -23.16 1.04
CA THR A 519 -26.49 -22.50 1.59
C THR A 519 -25.72 -23.46 2.51
N VAL A 520 -26.44 -24.20 3.36
CA VAL A 520 -25.89 -25.25 4.25
C VAL A 520 -25.20 -26.34 3.44
N TRP A 521 -25.85 -26.81 2.37
CA TRP A 521 -25.28 -27.80 1.47
C TRP A 521 -23.95 -27.33 0.85
N ILE A 522 -23.90 -26.10 0.33
CA ILE A 522 -22.67 -25.51 -0.25
C ILE A 522 -21.56 -25.45 0.80
N TYR A 523 -21.84 -24.98 2.01
CA TYR A 523 -20.82 -24.89 3.05
C TYR A 523 -20.27 -26.27 3.43
N GLN A 524 -21.15 -27.25 3.67
CA GLN A 524 -20.76 -28.57 4.14
C GLN A 524 -20.03 -29.40 3.09
N HIS A 525 -20.45 -29.33 1.82
CA HIS A 525 -19.89 -30.15 0.74
C HIS A 525 -18.82 -29.43 -0.08
N VAL A 526 -18.88 -28.11 -0.23
CA VAL A 526 -17.93 -27.34 -1.02
C VAL A 526 -16.87 -26.74 -0.11
N ILE A 527 -17.23 -25.81 0.78
CA ILE A 527 -16.25 -24.99 1.52
C ILE A 527 -15.46 -25.82 2.54
N ARG A 528 -16.08 -26.79 3.21
CA ARG A 528 -15.39 -27.68 4.17
C ARG A 528 -14.56 -28.76 3.49
N SER A 529 -14.77 -29.01 2.20
CA SER A 529 -14.03 -30.03 1.46
C SER A 529 -12.60 -29.55 1.16
N GLU A 530 -11.62 -30.43 1.36
CA GLU A 530 -10.22 -30.17 0.97
C GLU A 530 -10.10 -29.88 -0.53
N ILE A 531 -11.03 -30.43 -1.33
CA ILE A 531 -11.10 -30.25 -2.77
C ILE A 531 -11.32 -28.78 -3.15
N PHE A 532 -12.04 -28.01 -2.32
CA PHE A 532 -12.27 -26.59 -2.60
C PHE A 532 -10.99 -25.77 -2.52
N TYR A 533 -10.15 -26.01 -1.52
CA TYR A 533 -8.85 -25.35 -1.41
C TYR A 533 -7.92 -25.76 -2.55
N PHE A 534 -7.97 -27.03 -2.97
CA PHE A 534 -7.26 -27.49 -4.15
C PHE A 534 -7.73 -26.76 -5.42
N LEU A 535 -9.05 -26.66 -5.64
CA LEU A 535 -9.63 -25.95 -6.80
C LEU A 535 -9.31 -24.46 -6.80
N VAL A 536 -9.40 -23.79 -5.64
CA VAL A 536 -9.02 -22.38 -5.51
C VAL A 536 -7.53 -22.19 -5.80
N SER A 537 -6.66 -23.06 -5.28
CA SER A 537 -5.23 -23.00 -5.57
C SER A 537 -4.94 -23.24 -7.05
N PHE A 538 -5.65 -24.18 -7.68
CA PHE A 538 -5.56 -24.46 -9.12
C PHE A 538 -6.00 -23.25 -9.96
N ILE A 539 -7.12 -22.61 -9.61
CA ILE A 539 -7.60 -21.39 -10.27
C ILE A 539 -6.57 -20.26 -10.15
N ILE A 540 -5.97 -20.09 -8.96
CA ILE A 540 -4.91 -19.11 -8.74
C ILE A 540 -3.68 -19.43 -9.60
N LEU A 541 -3.27 -20.70 -9.69
CA LEU A 541 -2.14 -21.12 -10.53
C LEU A 541 -2.43 -20.91 -12.02
N VAL A 542 -3.63 -21.22 -12.49
CA VAL A 542 -4.08 -20.94 -13.86
C VAL A 542 -4.07 -19.44 -14.12
N PHE A 543 -4.55 -18.62 -13.18
CA PHE A 543 -4.51 -17.17 -13.31
C PHE A 543 -3.07 -16.64 -13.36
N ILE A 544 -2.18 -17.12 -12.50
CA ILE A 544 -0.74 -16.79 -12.53
C ILE A 544 -0.13 -17.21 -13.87
N TYR A 545 -0.46 -18.41 -14.37
CA TYR A 545 0.00 -18.92 -15.66
C TYR A 545 -0.48 -18.04 -16.81
N ILE A 546 -1.78 -17.70 -16.87
CA ILE A 546 -2.36 -16.80 -17.87
C ILE A 546 -1.68 -15.43 -17.80
N PHE A 547 -1.49 -14.86 -16.61
CA PHE A 547 -0.78 -13.59 -16.45
C PHE A 547 0.66 -13.66 -16.94
N ARG A 548 1.35 -14.76 -16.64
CA ARG A 548 2.71 -15.01 -17.12
C ARG A 548 2.74 -15.15 -18.63
N GLN A 549 1.78 -15.85 -19.23
CA GLN A 549 1.66 -16.04 -20.67
C GLN A 549 1.30 -14.74 -21.39
N ILE A 550 0.35 -13.94 -20.87
CA ILE A 550 0.04 -12.59 -21.37
C ILE A 550 1.29 -11.71 -21.33
N THR A 551 2.08 -11.80 -20.26
CA THR A 551 3.31 -11.03 -20.13
C THR A 551 4.35 -11.46 -21.16
N GLN A 552 4.52 -12.77 -21.38
CA GLN A 552 5.42 -13.31 -22.40
C GLN A 552 4.96 -12.98 -23.83
N GLY A 553 3.67 -13.13 -24.13
CA GLY A 553 3.10 -12.80 -25.45
C GLY A 553 3.28 -11.32 -25.78
N ARG A 554 3.11 -10.42 -24.80
CA ARG A 554 3.40 -8.99 -24.97
C ARG A 554 4.88 -8.72 -25.28
N LYS A 555 5.82 -9.46 -24.68
CA LYS A 555 7.24 -9.34 -25.04
C LYS A 555 7.48 -9.72 -26.49
N LEU A 556 6.91 -10.85 -26.92
CA LEU A 556 7.07 -11.33 -28.29
C LEU A 556 6.45 -10.34 -29.29
N LEU A 557 5.25 -9.83 -29.00
CA LEU A 557 4.60 -8.81 -29.82
C LEU A 557 5.46 -7.54 -29.97
N ILE A 558 6.09 -7.08 -28.88
CA ILE A 558 7.00 -5.93 -28.93
C ILE A 558 8.22 -6.24 -29.82
N ILE A 559 8.79 -7.44 -29.73
CA ILE A 559 9.91 -7.86 -30.59
C ILE A 559 9.50 -7.85 -32.07
N LEU A 560 8.32 -8.41 -32.39
CA LEU A 560 7.79 -8.46 -33.76
C LEU A 560 7.51 -7.06 -34.32
N LEU A 561 6.87 -6.19 -33.54
CA LEU A 561 6.62 -4.79 -33.94
C LEU A 561 7.94 -4.05 -34.21
N ARG A 562 8.99 -4.29 -33.40
CA ARG A 562 10.31 -3.73 -33.66
C ARG A 562 10.91 -4.24 -34.96
N GLN A 563 10.82 -5.54 -35.23
CA GLN A 563 11.28 -6.11 -36.50
C GLN A 563 10.55 -5.52 -37.69
N GLN A 564 9.23 -5.30 -37.58
CA GLN A 564 8.46 -4.63 -38.62
C GLN A 564 8.91 -3.18 -38.85
N ILE A 565 9.16 -2.42 -37.78
CA ILE A 565 9.68 -1.04 -37.90
C ILE A 565 11.05 -1.04 -38.60
N VAL A 566 11.95 -1.96 -38.22
CA VAL A 566 13.26 -2.08 -38.85
C VAL A 566 13.11 -2.44 -40.34
N ASN A 567 12.27 -3.42 -40.68
CA ASN A 567 12.05 -3.85 -42.06
C ASN A 567 11.43 -2.75 -42.93
N VAL A 568 10.49 -1.95 -42.39
CA VAL A 568 9.94 -0.79 -43.10
C VAL A 568 11.04 0.25 -43.33
N SER A 569 11.83 0.57 -42.30
CA SER A 569 12.92 1.55 -42.44
C SER A 569 14.02 1.11 -43.42
N SER A 570 14.34 -0.18 -43.50
CA SER A 570 15.30 -0.70 -44.48
C SER A 570 14.71 -0.76 -45.89
N SER A 571 13.41 -1.02 -46.02
CA SER A 571 12.71 -0.96 -47.32
C SER A 571 12.69 0.46 -47.91
N GLU A 572 12.48 1.49 -47.07
CA GLU A 572 12.54 2.90 -47.47
C GLU A 572 13.96 3.35 -47.86
N LEU A 573 15.01 2.79 -47.24
CA LEU A 573 16.40 3.05 -47.64
C LEU A 573 16.82 2.34 -48.95
N SER A 574 16.12 1.27 -49.34
CA SER A 574 16.39 0.51 -50.56
C SER A 574 15.58 0.95 -51.79
N GLY A 575 14.60 1.84 -51.59
CA GLY A 575 13.92 2.50 -52.70
C GLY A 575 14.84 3.50 -53.42
N PRO A 576 14.62 3.77 -54.72
CA PRO A 576 15.41 4.77 -55.44
C PRO A 576 15.29 6.11 -54.70
N LYS A 577 16.44 6.74 -54.42
CA LYS A 577 16.54 8.08 -53.85
C LYS A 577 15.67 9.05 -54.67
N CYS A 578 14.43 9.27 -54.23
CA CYS A 578 13.68 10.42 -54.68
C CYS A 578 14.30 11.63 -53.99
N LEU A 579 15.18 12.30 -54.73
CA LEU A 579 15.45 13.73 -54.59
C LEU A 579 14.10 14.46 -54.60
N VAL A 580 13.50 14.63 -53.43
CA VAL A 580 12.53 15.71 -53.20
C VAL A 580 13.30 16.82 -52.52
N HIS A 581 13.88 17.67 -53.38
CA HIS A 581 14.23 19.02 -53.01
C HIS A 581 12.95 19.75 -52.54
N GLN A 582 13.15 20.66 -51.58
CA GLN A 582 12.31 21.79 -51.20
C GLN A 582 11.21 21.61 -50.13
N SER A 583 11.53 22.28 -49.01
CA SER A 583 10.65 23.18 -48.24
C SER A 583 9.90 22.61 -47.05
N CYS A 584 10.58 22.59 -45.89
CA CYS A 584 10.02 23.02 -44.61
C CYS A 584 11.14 23.33 -43.61
N CYS A 585 11.77 24.49 -43.81
CA CYS A 585 12.34 25.29 -42.73
C CYS A 585 11.51 26.57 -42.68
N VAL A 586 10.57 26.66 -41.73
CA VAL A 586 10.24 27.83 -40.89
C VAL A 586 9.62 27.30 -39.62
#